data_AF-A0A966CGD9-F1
#
_entry.id   AF-A0A966CGD9-F1
#
_cell.length_a   1.000
_cell.length_b   1.000
_cell.length_c   1.000
_cell.angle_alpha   90.00
_cell.angle_beta   90.00
_cell.angle_gamma   90.00
#
_symmetry.space_group_name_H-M   'P 1'
#
loop_
_entity.id
_entity.type
_entity.pdbx_description
1 polymer ?
#
loop_
_entity_poly.entity_id
_entity_poly.type
_entity_poly.pdbx_seq_one_letter_code
_entity_poly.pdbx_strand_id
1 'polypeptide(L)' 'MLALTQGQLAVIEAPTNARLFLSGPAGCGKTTVGVARMLYLLAQGIPADALLVLAPQRTLAAPYVD' A
#
# COMPACT_ATOMS: atom_id res chain seq x y z
N MET A 1 13.69 5.58 -10.44
CA MET A 1 12.28 5.43 -10.01
C MET A 1 11.70 4.23 -10.73
N LEU A 2 11.12 3.27 -10.00
CA LEU A 2 10.34 2.19 -10.62
C LEU A 2 9.11 2.81 -11.29
N ALA A 3 8.91 2.57 -12.58
CA ALA A 3 7.72 3.01 -13.28
C ALA A 3 6.51 2.20 -12.81
N LEU A 4 5.55 2.86 -12.16
CA LEU A 4 4.29 2.24 -11.74
C LEU A 4 3.34 2.11 -12.93
N THR A 5 2.63 0.99 -13.01
CA THR A 5 1.59 0.83 -14.03
C THR A 5 0.35 1.63 -13.67
N GLN A 6 -0.51 1.91 -14.67
CA GLN A 6 -1.79 2.58 -14.43
C GLN A 6 -2.68 1.82 -13.42
N GLY A 7 -2.67 0.48 -13.46
CA GLY A 7 -3.40 -0.33 -12.48
C GLY A 7 -2.84 -0.20 -11.07
N GLN A 8 -1.52 -0.05 -10.92
CA GLN A 8 -0.89 0.20 -9.61
C GLN A 8 -1.24 1.61 -9.08
N LEU A 9 -1.17 2.63 -9.93
CA LEU A 9 -1.57 4.00 -9.60
C LEU A 9 -3.03 4.08 -9.15
N ALA A 10 -3.94 3.39 -9.86
CA ALA A 10 -5.36 3.34 -9.49
C ALA A 10 -5.59 2.78 -8.07
N VAL A 11 -4.77 1.83 -7.62
CA VAL A 11 -4.86 1.30 -6.24
C VAL A 11 -4.24 2.26 -5.23
N ILE A 12 -3.13 2.91 -5.58
CA ILE A 12 -2.43 3.86 -4.70
C ILE A 12 -3.31 5.08 -4.43
N GLU A 13 -3.88 5.65 -5.48
CA GLU A 13 -4.62 6.92 -5.46
C GLU A 13 -6.12 6.75 -5.23
N ALA A 14 -6.60 5.52 -5.07
CA ALA A 14 -8.01 5.28 -4.77
C ALA A 14 -8.46 6.02 -3.49
N PRO A 15 -9.73 6.49 -3.42
CA PRO A 15 -10.24 7.27 -2.30
C PRO A 15 -9.91 6.70 -0.92
N THR A 16 -9.77 7.56 0.08
CA THR A 16 -9.40 7.16 1.45
C THR A 16 -10.43 6.25 2.11
N ASN A 17 -11.70 6.37 1.73
CA ASN A 17 -12.81 5.53 2.20
C ASN A 17 -13.08 4.29 1.31
N ALA A 18 -12.22 4.02 0.31
CA ALA A 18 -12.39 2.87 -0.57
C ALA A 18 -12.12 1.54 0.15
N ARG A 19 -12.90 0.51 -0.20
CA ARG A 19 -12.66 -0.88 0.19
C ARG A 19 -12.22 -1.66 -1.03
N LEU A 20 -10.94 -2.05 -1.07
CA LEU A 20 -10.33 -2.66 -2.24
C LEU A 20 -9.90 -4.09 -1.94
N PHE A 21 -10.22 -5.00 -2.85
CA PHE A 21 -9.64 -6.35 -2.86
C PHE A 21 -8.58 -6.42 -3.96
N LEU A 22 -7.30 -6.59 -3.57
CA LEU A 22 -6.18 -6.68 -4.49
C LEU A 22 -5.69 -8.14 -4.56
N SER A 23 -5.68 -8.72 -5.76
CA SER A 23 -5.17 -10.07 -6.02
C SER A 23 -4.23 -10.08 -7.21
N GLY A 24 -3.31 -11.04 -7.23
CA GLY A 24 -2.38 -11.24 -8.34
C GLY A 24 -1.28 -12.25 -8.00
N PRO A 25 -0.53 -12.74 -8.99
CA PRO A 25 0.55 -13.72 -8.80
C PRO A 25 1.63 -13.24 -7.81
N ALA A 26 2.39 -14.17 -7.23
CA ALA A 26 3.59 -13.81 -6.47
C ALA A 26 4.54 -12.96 -7.34
N GLY A 27 5.18 -11.95 -6.76
CA GLY A 27 6.10 -11.07 -7.49
C GLY A 27 5.46 -9.96 -8.33
N CYS A 28 4.13 -9.88 -8.47
CA CYS A 28 3.48 -8.85 -9.28
C CYS A 28 3.42 -7.43 -8.66
N GLY A 29 4.12 -7.19 -7.54
CA GLY A 29 4.19 -5.87 -6.90
C GLY A 29 3.06 -5.52 -5.92
N LYS A 30 2.32 -6.50 -5.38
CA LYS A 30 1.25 -6.23 -4.38
C LYS A 30 1.77 -5.48 -3.15
N THR A 31 2.90 -5.92 -2.58
CA THR A 31 3.53 -5.26 -1.44
C THR A 31 4.02 -3.86 -1.82
N THR A 32 4.62 -3.71 -3.00
CA THR A 32 5.07 -2.41 -3.52
C THR A 32 3.91 -1.40 -3.59
N VAL A 33 2.75 -1.82 -4.10
CA VAL A 33 1.54 -0.99 -4.16
C VAL A 33 0.98 -0.68 -2.77
N GLY A 34 0.98 -1.66 -1.86
CA GLY A 34 0.52 -1.45 -0.48
C GLY A 34 1.36 -0.39 0.25
N VAL A 35 2.68 -0.47 0.16
CA VAL A 35 3.61 0.51 0.73
C VAL A 35 3.41 1.88 0.08
N ALA A 36 3.33 1.94 -1.26
CA ALA A 36 3.10 3.20 -1.96
C ALA A 36 1.75 3.84 -1.62
N ARG A 37 0.68 3.04 -1.41
CA ARG A 37 -0.61 3.54 -0.91
C ARG A 37 -0.50 4.11 0.49
N MET A 38 0.21 3.44 1.40
CA MET A 38 0.44 3.97 2.76
C MET A 38 1.15 5.32 2.70
N LEU A 39 2.24 5.42 1.92
CA LEU A 39 2.97 6.68 1.73
C LEU A 39 2.09 7.77 1.09
N TYR A 40 1.23 7.40 0.13
CA TYR A 40 0.27 8.32 -0.47
C TYR A 40 -0.73 8.86 0.57
N LEU A 41 -1.29 7.99 1.43
CA LEU A 41 -2.21 8.40 2.50
C LEU A 41 -1.54 9.34 3.51
N LEU A 42 -0.29 9.06 3.89
CA LEU A 42 0.51 9.95 4.74
C LEU A 42 0.74 11.31 4.05
N ALA A 43 1.06 11.32 2.75
CA ALA A 43 1.23 12.53 1.97
C ALA A 43 -0.07 13.35 1.83
N GLN A 44 -1.25 12.71 1.92
CA GLN A 44 -2.55 13.36 1.98
C GLN A 44 -2.91 13.89 3.39
N GLY A 45 -2.02 13.74 4.37
CA GLY A 45 -2.20 14.25 5.74
C GLY A 45 -2.95 13.30 6.68
N ILE A 46 -3.15 12.03 6.29
CA ILE A 46 -3.65 11.02 7.24
C ILE A 46 -2.56 10.75 8.28
N PRO A 47 -2.85 10.88 9.59
CA PRO A 47 -1.83 10.66 10.60
C PRO A 47 -1.48 9.17 10.68
N ALA A 48 -0.20 8.87 10.93
CA ALA A 48 0.31 7.50 10.89
C ALA A 48 -0.35 6.57 11.94
N ASP A 49 -0.74 7.11 13.10
CA ASP A 49 -1.45 6.38 14.15
C ASP A 49 -2.88 5.97 13.77
N ALA A 50 -3.44 6.56 12.71
CA ALA A 50 -4.72 6.13 12.12
C ALA A 50 -4.57 5.03 11.05
N LEU A 51 -3.33 4.65 10.69
CA LEU A 51 -3.05 3.61 9.69
C LEU A 51 -2.73 2.27 10.36
N LEU A 52 -3.66 1.32 10.31
CA LEU A 52 -3.45 -0.04 10.79
C LEU A 52 -2.99 -0.97 9.66
N VAL A 53 -1.79 -1.54 9.79
CA VAL A 53 -1.27 -2.58 8.90
C VAL A 53 -1.26 -3.92 9.63
N LEU A 54 -1.94 -4.93 9.07
CA LEU A 54 -1.95 -6.30 9.59
C LEU A 54 -1.18 -7.22 8.64
N ALA A 55 -0.20 -7.95 9.18
CA ALA A 55 0.57 -8.95 8.47
C ALA A 55 0.60 -10.26 9.27
N PRO A 56 0.69 -11.43 8.61
CA PRO A 56 0.65 -12.71 9.30
C PRO A 56 1.91 -13.01 10.14
N GLN A 57 3.01 -12.29 9.89
CA GLN A 57 4.26 -12.40 10.66
C GLN A 57 5.00 -11.06 10.68
N ARG A 58 5.77 -10.82 11.74
CA ARG A 58 6.51 -9.56 11.96
C ARG A 58 7.41 -9.19 10.78
N THR A 59 8.16 -10.15 10.25
CA THR A 59 9.11 -9.91 9.14
C THR A 59 8.41 -9.54 7.83
N LEU A 60 7.15 -9.91 7.63
CA LEU A 60 6.38 -9.47 6.46
C LEU A 60 5.79 -8.07 6.61
N ALA A 61 5.76 -7.52 7.83
CA ALA A 61 5.36 -6.13 8.07
C ALA A 61 6.50 -5.13 7.82
N ALA A 62 7.77 -5.59 7.83
CA ALA A 62 8.96 -4.76 7.66
C ALA A 62 8.85 -3.69 6.55
N PRO A 63 8.34 -4.00 5.33
CA PRO A 63 8.22 -3.00 4.26
C PRO A 63 7.33 -1.79 4.57
N TYR A 64 6.53 -1.83 5.64
CA TYR A 64 5.61 -0.77 6.05
C TYR A 64 6.11 0.04 7.25
N VAL A 65 7.18 -0.39 7.93
CA VAL A 65 7.61 0.21 9.21
C VAL A 65 9.09 0.55 9.29
N ASP A 66 9.91 -0.04 8.42
CA ASP A 66 11.36 0.18 8.34
C ASP A 66 11.73 1.17 7.22
#